data_AF-A0A962Q4J2-F1
#
_entry.id   AF-A0A962Q4J2-F1
#
_cell.length_a   1.000
_cell.length_b   1.000
_cell.length_c   1.000
_cell.angle_alpha   90.00
_cell.angle_beta   90.00
_cell.angle_gamma   90.00
#
_symmetry.space_group_name_H-M   'P 1'
#
loop_
_entity.id
_entity.type
_entity.pdbx_description
1 polymer ?
#
loop_
_entity_poly.entity_id
_entity_poly.type
_entity_poly.pdbx_seq_one_letter_code
_entity_poly.pdbx_strand_id
1 'polypeptide(L)'
;MEQLRANALHKTGASTMSMTCTLRATDFAAACRTVPLSLVLISLLCLPTDSAASVTIEYQYDDLNRLTGAAGAESVTSVRYGYDEVSNLKWIASGDSPDTDGDDTPNFADADDDDDGIPDSIEIAAGLNHLSGGDAEGDLDGDGLSNIEEYQQSSDINHYHGDLDSDNDLDLGDIVVMKRILFGRVEATQEQRQSGHGDVNMDGHLDVGDLVILRRLLLGY
;
A
#
# COMPACT_ATOMS: atom_id res chain seq x y z
N MET A 1 10.84 43.92 -8.05
CA MET A 1 9.58 43.14 -8.05
C MET A 1 8.92 43.32 -9.41
N GLU A 2 9.60 42.91 -10.47
CA GLU A 2 9.09 43.01 -11.84
C GLU A 2 9.07 41.61 -12.43
N GLN A 3 7.91 40.99 -12.27
CA GLN A 3 7.25 40.01 -13.13
C GLN A 3 8.09 38.85 -13.68
N LEU A 4 8.11 37.75 -12.92
CA LEU A 4 7.89 36.43 -13.51
C LEU A 4 6.63 36.53 -14.39
N ARG A 5 6.82 36.64 -15.71
CA ARG A 5 5.71 36.59 -16.66
C ARG A 5 5.31 35.12 -16.82
N ALA A 6 4.34 34.70 -16.01
CA ALA A 6 3.59 33.49 -16.25
C ALA A 6 2.98 33.56 -17.67
N ASN A 7 3.46 32.74 -18.60
CA ASN A 7 2.75 32.55 -19.87
C ASN A 7 1.45 31.80 -19.58
N ALA A 8 0.41 32.12 -20.35
CA ALA A 8 -0.95 31.63 -20.17
C ALA A 8 -1.02 30.10 -20.06
N LEU A 9 -1.88 29.62 -19.16
CA LEU A 9 -2.19 28.20 -18.99
C LEU A 9 -2.73 27.65 -20.31
N HIS A 10 -2.00 26.74 -20.95
CA HIS A 10 -2.40 26.18 -22.24
C HIS A 10 -2.96 24.78 -22.02
N LYS A 11 -4.22 24.57 -22.40
CA LYS A 11 -4.86 23.25 -22.35
C LYS A 11 -4.26 22.40 -23.47
N THR A 12 -3.54 21.33 -23.12
CA THR A 12 -2.86 20.43 -24.08
C THR A 12 -3.73 19.22 -24.43
N GLY A 13 -4.78 18.94 -23.66
CA GLY A 13 -5.78 17.88 -23.90
C GLY A 13 -7.03 18.06 -23.03
N ALA A 14 -8.00 17.13 -23.10
CA ALA A 14 -9.23 17.21 -22.27
C ALA A 14 -8.93 17.25 -20.76
N SER A 15 -7.88 16.53 -20.35
CA SER A 15 -7.49 16.23 -18.97
C SER A 15 -6.07 16.72 -18.60
N THR A 16 -5.43 17.54 -19.44
CA THR A 16 -4.05 18.00 -19.23
C THR A 16 -3.90 19.48 -19.56
N MET A 17 -3.19 20.21 -18.69
CA MET A 17 -2.82 21.62 -18.90
C MET A 17 -1.33 21.80 -18.61
N SER A 18 -0.65 22.66 -19.36
CA SER A 18 0.74 23.00 -19.09
C SER A 18 0.91 24.50 -18.85
N MET A 19 1.88 24.82 -18.00
CA MET A 19 2.30 26.18 -17.69
C MET A 19 3.80 26.30 -17.84
N THR A 20 4.25 27.09 -18.80
CA THR A 20 5.67 27.34 -19.03
C THR A 20 6.07 28.72 -18.52
N CYS A 21 6.97 28.74 -17.54
CA CYS A 21 7.60 29.96 -17.07
C CYS A 21 9.00 30.09 -17.66
N THR A 22 9.24 31.13 -18.46
CA THR A 22 10.57 31.44 -19.02
C THR A 22 11.27 32.47 -18.15
N LEU A 23 12.41 32.11 -17.55
CA LEU A 23 13.34 33.03 -16.91
C LEU A 23 14.41 33.46 -17.91
N ARG A 24 14.64 34.77 -18.06
CA ARG A 24 15.71 35.30 -18.91
C ARG A 24 16.88 35.78 -18.05
N ALA A 25 18.11 35.52 -18.49
CA ALA A 25 19.33 35.93 -17.78
C ALA A 25 19.44 37.44 -17.49
N THR A 26 18.71 38.29 -18.23
CA THR A 26 18.66 39.75 -18.00
C THR A 26 18.04 40.15 -16.67
N ASP A 27 17.31 39.26 -16.00
CA ASP A 27 16.60 39.55 -14.74
C ASP A 27 17.52 39.49 -13.50
N PHE A 28 18.70 38.86 -13.60
CA PHE A 28 19.71 38.82 -12.53
C PHE A 28 20.49 40.13 -12.38
N ALA A 29 20.63 40.91 -13.46
CA ALA A 29 21.39 42.16 -13.44
C ALA A 29 20.72 43.28 -12.61
N ALA A 30 19.42 43.18 -12.32
CA ALA A 30 18.69 44.15 -11.52
C ALA A 30 18.84 43.95 -10.01
N ALA A 31 19.19 42.74 -9.55
CA ALA A 31 19.37 42.43 -8.12
C ALA A 31 20.81 42.68 -7.61
N CYS A 32 21.78 42.80 -8.52
CA CYS A 32 23.18 43.03 -8.17
C CYS A 32 23.55 44.53 -8.14
N ARG A 33 22.92 45.30 -7.23
CA ARG A 33 23.35 46.68 -6.90
C ARG A 33 23.72 46.89 -5.43
N THR A 34 23.73 45.86 -4.59
CA THR A 34 23.94 46.00 -3.13
C THR A 34 24.86 44.95 -2.49
N VAL A 35 25.82 44.37 -3.21
CA VAL A 35 26.81 43.46 -2.59
C VAL A 35 28.23 43.85 -2.99
N PRO A 36 29.16 44.03 -2.03
CA PRO A 36 30.50 44.53 -2.32
C PRO A 36 31.30 43.59 -3.23
N LEU A 37 32.01 44.26 -4.12
CA LEU A 37 32.73 43.79 -5.29
C LEU A 37 34.02 43.04 -4.91
N SER A 38 33.96 41.85 -4.32
CA SER A 38 35.21 41.10 -4.04
C SER A 38 35.17 39.58 -4.17
N LEU A 39 34.05 38.93 -4.51
CA LEU A 39 34.05 37.47 -4.68
C LEU A 39 33.11 36.94 -5.79
N VAL A 40 32.75 37.76 -6.79
CA VAL A 40 31.81 37.36 -7.87
C VAL A 40 32.51 37.18 -9.23
N LEU A 41 33.82 37.44 -9.33
CA LEU A 41 34.49 37.58 -10.64
C LEU A 41 35.05 36.28 -11.25
N ILE A 42 34.95 35.10 -10.62
CA ILE A 42 35.67 33.90 -11.12
C ILE A 42 34.76 32.80 -11.70
N SER A 43 33.43 32.89 -11.57
CA SER A 43 32.52 31.87 -12.12
C SER A 43 31.50 32.40 -13.12
N LEU A 44 31.47 33.72 -13.38
CA LEU A 44 30.42 34.37 -14.17
C LEU A 44 30.86 34.84 -15.57
N LEU A 45 31.92 34.24 -16.14
CA LEU A 45 32.43 34.60 -17.47
C LEU A 45 32.21 33.55 -18.56
N CYS A 46 31.35 32.54 -18.34
CA CYS A 46 31.11 31.51 -19.37
C CYS A 46 29.66 31.01 -19.42
N LEU A 47 28.68 31.90 -19.28
CA LEU A 47 27.30 31.59 -19.67
C LEU A 47 26.85 32.61 -20.72
N PRO A 48 26.40 32.18 -21.92
CA PRO A 48 25.96 33.10 -22.95
C PRO A 48 24.77 33.93 -22.43
N THR A 49 24.80 35.23 -22.67
CA THR A 49 23.82 36.23 -22.20
C THR A 49 22.41 36.09 -22.80
N ASP A 50 22.15 35.02 -23.55
CA ASP A 50 20.88 34.70 -24.22
C ASP A 50 20.26 33.38 -23.75
N SER A 51 20.80 32.75 -22.70
CA SER A 51 20.18 31.55 -22.12
C SER A 51 18.91 31.92 -21.35
N ALA A 52 17.76 31.59 -21.92
CA ALA A 52 16.49 31.54 -21.20
C ALA A 52 16.28 30.12 -20.65
N ALA A 53 16.09 29.99 -19.34
CA ALA A 53 15.68 28.74 -18.73
C ALA A 53 14.15 28.72 -18.66
N SER A 54 13.51 27.71 -19.25
CA SER A 54 12.07 27.52 -19.15
C SER A 54 11.77 26.34 -18.22
N VAL A 55 10.94 26.57 -17.21
CA VAL A 55 10.35 25.50 -16.41
C VAL A 55 8.92 25.32 -16.90
N THR A 56 8.59 24.10 -17.34
CA THR A 56 7.21 23.73 -17.69
C THR A 56 6.67 22.82 -16.59
N ILE A 57 5.51 23.17 -16.04
CA ILE A 57 4.74 22.31 -15.14
C ILE A 57 3.54 21.80 -15.91
N GLU A 58 3.36 20.49 -15.90
CA GLU A 58 2.22 19.79 -16.44
C GLU A 58 1.27 19.43 -15.30
N TYR A 59 -0.01 19.71 -15.51
CA TYR A 59 -1.10 19.44 -14.58
C TYR A 59 -2.03 18.41 -15.22
N GLN A 60 -2.40 17.40 -14.44
CA GLN A 60 -3.31 16.34 -14.81
C GLN A 60 -4.61 16.48 -14.03
N TYR A 61 -5.72 16.16 -14.68
CA TYR A 61 -7.06 16.28 -14.11
C TYR A 61 -7.89 15.02 -14.41
N ASP A 62 -8.83 14.72 -13.53
CA ASP A 62 -9.86 13.71 -13.79
C ASP A 62 -11.05 14.27 -14.59
N ASP A 63 -12.06 13.42 -14.84
CA ASP A 63 -13.29 13.78 -15.55
C ASP A 63 -14.16 14.82 -14.83
N LEU A 64 -13.96 14.99 -13.51
CA LEU A 64 -14.60 16.01 -12.70
C LEU A 64 -13.79 17.32 -12.67
N ASN A 65 -12.71 17.40 -13.46
CA ASN A 65 -11.81 18.54 -13.54
C ASN A 65 -11.14 18.86 -12.20
N ARG A 66 -10.90 17.84 -11.37
CA ARG A 66 -10.12 17.90 -10.12
C ARG A 66 -8.67 17.59 -10.44
N LEU A 67 -7.72 18.28 -9.79
CA LEU A 67 -6.29 18.14 -10.06
C LEU A 67 -5.78 16.83 -9.48
N THR A 68 -5.33 15.88 -10.29
CA THR A 68 -4.82 14.56 -9.84
C THR A 68 -3.30 14.50 -9.84
N GLY A 69 -2.63 15.33 -10.63
CA GLY A 69 -1.17 15.33 -10.71
C GLY A 69 -0.59 16.68 -11.13
N ALA A 70 0.60 16.99 -10.64
CA ALA A 70 1.40 18.12 -11.09
C ALA A 70 2.87 17.72 -11.17
N ALA A 71 3.49 17.82 -12.34
CA ALA A 71 4.87 17.40 -12.57
C ALA A 71 5.64 18.44 -13.37
N GLY A 72 6.93 18.64 -13.06
CA GLY A 72 7.81 19.39 -13.96
C GLY A 72 8.14 18.55 -15.19
N ALA A 73 8.01 19.10 -16.39
CA ALA A 73 8.24 18.37 -17.65
C ALA A 73 9.66 17.76 -17.77
N GLU A 74 10.62 18.24 -16.97
CA GLU A 74 12.00 17.74 -16.90
C GLU A 74 12.45 17.40 -15.46
N SER A 75 11.53 17.40 -14.48
CA SER A 75 11.86 17.25 -13.06
C SER A 75 11.27 15.97 -12.48
N VAL A 76 12.06 15.24 -11.68
CA VAL A 76 11.66 14.04 -10.93
C VAL A 76 10.56 14.36 -9.90
N THR A 77 10.45 15.62 -9.48
CA THR A 77 9.43 16.07 -8.54
C THR A 77 8.06 16.17 -9.22
N SER A 78 7.25 15.13 -9.08
CA SER A 78 5.81 15.20 -9.29
C SER A 78 5.07 15.20 -7.94
N VAL A 79 3.84 15.65 -7.96
CA VAL A 79 2.90 15.60 -6.83
C VAL A 79 1.63 14.93 -7.32
N ARG A 80 1.13 13.96 -6.57
CA ARG A 80 -0.11 13.25 -6.82
C ARG A 80 -1.17 13.67 -5.79
N TYR A 81 -2.43 13.68 -6.20
CA TYR A 81 -3.56 14.08 -5.37
C TYR A 81 -4.69 13.06 -5.47
N GLY A 82 -5.16 12.57 -4.33
CA GLY A 82 -6.33 11.69 -4.24
C GLY A 82 -7.52 12.38 -3.59
N TYR A 83 -8.71 12.01 -4.04
CA TYR A 83 -9.97 12.56 -3.56
C TYR A 83 -10.91 11.44 -3.10
N ASP A 84 -11.78 11.74 -2.15
CA ASP A 84 -12.89 10.85 -1.80
C ASP A 84 -14.04 10.91 -2.83
N GLU A 85 -15.06 10.07 -2.62
CA GLU A 85 -16.27 10.03 -3.47
C GLU A 85 -17.04 11.36 -3.49
N VAL A 86 -16.89 12.19 -2.46
CA VAL A 86 -17.57 13.49 -2.29
C VAL A 86 -16.67 14.65 -2.75
N SER A 87 -15.51 14.35 -3.35
CA SER A 87 -14.52 15.31 -3.84
C SER A 87 -13.79 16.13 -2.77
N ASN A 88 -13.74 15.66 -1.53
CA ASN A 88 -12.77 16.20 -0.58
C ASN A 88 -11.39 15.60 -0.89
N LEU A 89 -10.35 16.41 -0.70
CA LEU A 89 -8.97 15.94 -0.81
C LEU A 89 -8.69 14.91 0.30
N LYS A 90 -8.33 13.69 -0.08
CA LYS A 90 -8.03 12.56 0.82
C LYS A 90 -6.54 12.54 1.17
N TRP A 91 -5.67 12.67 0.17
CA TRP A 91 -4.22 12.60 0.35
C TRP A 91 -3.48 13.46 -0.67
N ILE A 92 -2.24 13.84 -0.32
CA ILE A 92 -1.27 14.45 -1.23
C ILE A 92 0.02 13.64 -1.09
N ALA A 93 0.59 13.20 -2.21
CA ALA A 93 1.80 12.39 -2.23
C ALA A 93 2.86 13.00 -3.16
N SER A 94 4.12 12.68 -2.90
CA SER A 94 5.18 12.94 -3.88
C SER A 94 5.09 11.90 -5.00
N GLY A 95 5.67 12.20 -6.16
CA GLY A 95 5.86 11.22 -7.24
C GLY A 95 6.57 9.96 -6.79
N ASP A 96 7.57 10.14 -5.92
CA ASP A 96 8.41 9.06 -5.39
C ASP A 96 7.80 8.38 -4.16
N SER A 97 6.56 8.72 -3.77
CA SER A 97 5.87 7.96 -2.73
C SER A 97 5.71 6.50 -3.19
N PRO A 98 6.01 5.50 -2.32
CA PRO A 98 5.76 4.09 -2.63
C PRO A 98 4.31 3.86 -3.03
N ASP A 99 4.15 2.93 -3.95
CA ASP A 99 2.91 2.50 -4.61
C ASP A 99 3.23 1.07 -5.09
N THR A 100 2.85 0.07 -4.29
CA THR A 100 3.35 -1.30 -4.44
C THR A 100 2.58 -2.06 -5.53
N ASP A 101 1.29 -1.85 -5.64
CA ASP A 101 0.38 -2.46 -6.62
C ASP A 101 0.25 -1.67 -7.94
N GLY A 102 0.54 -0.37 -7.93
CA GLY A 102 0.53 0.50 -9.11
C GLY A 102 -0.85 1.07 -9.45
N ASP A 103 -1.77 1.19 -8.48
CA ASP A 103 -3.12 1.72 -8.68
C ASP A 103 -3.22 3.27 -8.65
N ASP A 104 -2.08 3.96 -8.49
CA ASP A 104 -1.91 5.41 -8.27
C ASP A 104 -2.31 5.91 -6.86
N THR A 105 -2.70 5.03 -5.95
CA THR A 105 -2.86 5.27 -4.51
C THR A 105 -1.52 5.00 -3.81
N PRO A 106 -1.00 5.94 -3.02
CA PRO A 106 0.24 5.71 -2.31
C PRO A 106 -0.01 4.80 -1.09
N ASN A 107 0.92 3.90 -0.79
CA ASN A 107 0.79 2.91 0.28
C ASN A 107 0.25 3.46 1.62
N PHE A 108 0.75 4.61 2.06
CA PHE A 108 0.29 5.22 3.33
C PHE A 108 -1.19 5.60 3.37
N ALA A 109 -1.87 5.62 2.22
CA ALA A 109 -3.29 5.92 2.05
C ALA A 109 -4.08 4.77 1.42
N ASP A 110 -3.41 3.67 1.09
CA ASP A 110 -4.01 2.40 0.73
C ASP A 110 -4.39 1.60 1.98
N ALA A 111 -5.31 0.66 1.82
CA ALA A 111 -5.69 -0.31 2.83
C ALA A 111 -5.20 -1.74 2.51
N ASP A 112 -4.78 -1.98 1.27
CA ASP A 112 -4.23 -3.23 0.74
C ASP A 112 -3.08 -2.84 -0.22
N ASP A 113 -1.90 -2.62 0.34
CA ASP A 113 -0.75 -1.99 -0.31
C ASP A 113 -0.29 -2.75 -1.57
N ASP A 114 -0.41 -4.07 -1.60
CA ASP A 114 0.00 -4.93 -2.71
C ASP A 114 -1.15 -5.60 -3.48
N ASP A 115 -2.39 -5.30 -3.08
CA ASP A 115 -3.65 -5.59 -3.75
C ASP A 115 -3.84 -7.11 -3.97
N ASP A 116 -3.35 -7.91 -3.03
CA ASP A 116 -3.43 -9.38 -3.03
C ASP A 116 -4.76 -9.92 -2.45
N GLY A 117 -5.54 -9.04 -1.84
CA GLY A 117 -6.84 -9.33 -1.26
C GLY A 117 -6.82 -9.52 0.26
N ILE A 118 -5.66 -9.43 0.92
CA ILE A 118 -5.52 -9.38 2.38
C ILE A 118 -5.16 -7.94 2.79
N PRO A 119 -6.00 -7.22 3.56
CA PRO A 119 -5.67 -5.86 3.97
C PRO A 119 -4.43 -5.78 4.88
N ASP A 120 -3.63 -4.72 4.76
CA ASP A 120 -2.41 -4.45 5.55
C ASP A 120 -2.58 -4.72 7.05
N SER A 121 -3.73 -4.32 7.58
CA SER A 121 -4.03 -4.44 9.01
C SER A 121 -4.08 -5.90 9.50
N ILE A 122 -4.46 -6.81 8.61
CA ILE A 122 -4.54 -8.26 8.85
C ILE A 122 -3.17 -8.88 8.62
N GLU A 123 -2.49 -8.53 7.54
CA GLU A 123 -1.14 -9.01 7.24
C GLU A 123 -0.15 -8.67 8.35
N ILE A 124 -0.13 -7.42 8.81
CA ILE A 124 0.74 -6.97 9.91
C ILE A 124 0.39 -7.70 11.22
N ALA A 125 -0.89 -8.02 11.44
CA ALA A 125 -1.32 -8.76 12.63
C ALA A 125 -0.88 -10.23 12.58
N ALA A 126 -0.94 -10.86 11.41
CA ALA A 126 -0.48 -12.22 11.16
C ALA A 126 1.05 -12.34 11.08
N GLY A 127 1.75 -11.25 10.77
CA GLY A 127 3.21 -11.25 10.55
C GLY A 127 3.63 -11.49 9.11
N LEU A 128 2.71 -11.30 8.16
CA LEU A 128 2.97 -11.23 6.72
C LEU A 128 3.60 -9.88 6.34
N ASN A 129 3.97 -9.75 5.08
CA ASN A 129 4.56 -8.55 4.52
C ASN A 129 3.60 -7.89 3.54
N HIS A 130 2.90 -6.87 4.04
CA HIS A 130 1.99 -5.98 3.30
C HIS A 130 2.52 -5.27 2.05
N LEU A 131 3.72 -5.59 1.60
CA LEU A 131 4.34 -5.05 0.39
C LEU A 131 4.65 -6.15 -0.63
N SER A 132 4.13 -7.35 -0.44
CA SER A 132 4.51 -8.56 -1.14
C SER A 132 3.33 -9.51 -1.36
N GLY A 133 2.48 -9.19 -2.33
CA GLY A 133 1.28 -9.98 -2.63
C GLY A 133 1.47 -11.44 -3.05
N GLY A 134 2.72 -11.91 -3.13
CA GLY A 134 3.02 -13.33 -3.27
C GLY A 134 2.96 -14.12 -1.96
N ASP A 135 2.88 -13.47 -0.80
CA ASP A 135 2.75 -14.17 0.47
C ASP A 135 1.29 -14.52 0.82
N ALA A 136 0.28 -13.86 0.24
CA ALA A 136 -1.12 -14.31 0.27
C ALA A 136 -1.32 -15.76 -0.21
N GLU A 137 -0.63 -16.17 -1.29
CA GLU A 137 -0.68 -17.55 -1.80
C GLU A 137 0.19 -18.53 -0.99
N GLY A 138 0.97 -18.02 -0.03
CA GLY A 138 1.77 -18.81 0.90
C GLY A 138 0.91 -19.49 1.95
N ASP A 139 1.53 -20.41 2.69
CA ASP A 139 0.96 -21.15 3.81
C ASP A 139 1.88 -20.87 5.00
N LEU A 140 1.56 -19.84 5.79
CA LEU A 140 2.46 -19.27 6.79
C LEU A 140 2.70 -20.23 7.95
N ASP A 141 1.66 -20.94 8.39
CA ASP A 141 1.73 -21.87 9.51
C ASP A 141 1.96 -23.33 9.09
N GLY A 142 1.71 -23.69 7.82
CA GLY A 142 2.00 -24.99 7.25
C GLY A 142 0.86 -26.00 7.41
N ASP A 143 -0.38 -25.55 7.58
CA ASP A 143 -1.54 -26.43 7.76
C ASP A 143 -2.19 -26.91 6.44
N GLY A 144 -1.74 -26.35 5.31
CA GLY A 144 -2.17 -26.71 3.97
C GLY A 144 -3.26 -25.80 3.37
N LEU A 145 -3.68 -24.74 4.06
CA LEU A 145 -4.44 -23.63 3.51
C LEU A 145 -3.50 -22.48 3.13
N SER A 146 -3.87 -21.71 2.12
CA SER A 146 -3.15 -20.46 1.84
C SER A 146 -3.66 -19.31 2.72
N ASN A 147 -2.79 -18.36 3.04
CA ASN A 147 -3.11 -17.21 3.87
C ASN A 147 -4.35 -16.44 3.37
N ILE A 148 -4.54 -16.35 2.04
CA ILE A 148 -5.71 -15.73 1.44
C ILE A 148 -6.99 -16.56 1.63
N GLU A 149 -6.91 -17.89 1.52
CA GLU A 149 -8.05 -18.78 1.77
C GLU A 149 -8.48 -18.67 3.22
N GLU A 150 -7.52 -18.61 4.13
CA GLU A 150 -7.75 -18.43 5.56
C GLU A 150 -8.42 -17.10 5.88
N TYR A 151 -7.92 -15.99 5.30
CA TYR A 151 -8.54 -14.69 5.45
C TYR A 151 -10.00 -14.68 4.94
N GLN A 152 -10.26 -15.27 3.76
CA GLN A 152 -11.61 -15.39 3.20
C GLN A 152 -12.54 -16.24 4.06
N GLN A 153 -11.99 -17.21 4.78
CA GLN A 153 -12.72 -18.12 5.67
C GLN A 153 -12.78 -17.60 7.11
N SER A 154 -12.14 -16.45 7.39
CA SER A 154 -12.00 -15.89 8.74
C SER A 154 -11.36 -16.88 9.74
N SER A 155 -10.44 -17.72 9.27
CA SER A 155 -9.53 -18.50 10.10
C SER A 155 -8.27 -17.69 10.44
N ASP A 156 -7.34 -18.28 11.17
CA ASP A 156 -6.18 -17.59 11.73
C ASP A 156 -4.91 -17.90 10.92
N ILE A 157 -4.45 -16.91 10.16
CA ILE A 157 -3.36 -17.01 9.17
C ILE A 157 -2.03 -17.52 9.76
N ASN A 158 -1.83 -17.40 11.07
CA ASN A 158 -0.56 -17.76 11.72
C ASN A 158 -0.77 -18.81 12.82
N HIS A 159 -1.76 -19.68 12.66
CA HIS A 159 -2.10 -20.65 13.69
C HIS A 159 -2.70 -21.93 13.13
N TYR A 160 -1.98 -23.04 13.35
CA TYR A 160 -2.30 -24.36 12.83
C TYR A 160 -3.80 -24.70 12.86
N HIS A 161 -4.40 -24.98 11.69
CA HIS A 161 -5.73 -25.55 11.63
C HIS A 161 -5.80 -26.85 12.44
N GLY A 162 -6.61 -26.87 13.50
CA GLY A 162 -6.74 -28.02 14.39
C GLY A 162 -6.13 -27.87 15.78
N ASP A 163 -5.36 -26.82 16.05
CA ASP A 163 -4.82 -26.54 17.39
C ASP A 163 -5.96 -26.09 18.32
N LEU A 164 -6.38 -27.01 19.19
CA LEU A 164 -7.53 -26.89 20.06
C LEU A 164 -7.15 -26.46 21.47
N ASP A 165 -5.88 -26.53 21.86
CA ASP A 165 -5.41 -26.02 23.15
C ASP A 165 -4.57 -24.74 23.09
N SER A 166 -4.41 -24.21 21.87
CA SER A 166 -3.82 -22.92 21.53
C SER A 166 -2.37 -22.80 21.98
N ASP A 167 -1.61 -23.88 21.89
CA ASP A 167 -0.19 -23.91 22.22
C ASP A 167 0.73 -23.72 20.98
N ASN A 168 0.11 -23.50 19.82
CA ASN A 168 0.70 -23.24 18.54
C ASN A 168 1.50 -24.44 18.00
N ASP A 169 1.04 -25.65 18.31
CA ASP A 169 1.44 -26.88 17.66
C ASP A 169 0.24 -27.81 17.42
N LEU A 170 0.42 -28.77 16.50
CA LEU A 170 -0.61 -29.77 16.19
C LEU A 170 -0.17 -31.13 16.74
N ASP A 171 -0.70 -31.53 17.89
CA ASP A 171 -0.24 -32.69 18.63
C ASP A 171 -1.35 -33.54 19.29
N LEU A 172 -0.94 -34.44 20.20
CA LEU A 172 -1.88 -35.35 20.88
C LEU A 172 -2.78 -34.63 21.89
N GLY A 173 -2.37 -33.46 22.39
CA GLY A 173 -3.13 -32.52 23.21
C GLY A 173 -4.44 -32.13 22.53
N ASP A 174 -4.38 -31.72 21.27
CA ASP A 174 -5.56 -31.35 20.47
C ASP A 174 -6.55 -32.50 20.34
N ILE A 175 -6.05 -33.70 20.04
CA ILE A 175 -6.88 -34.90 19.95
C ILE A 175 -7.59 -35.18 21.28
N VAL A 176 -6.91 -34.91 22.41
CA VAL A 176 -7.49 -35.10 23.74
C VAL A 176 -8.55 -34.04 24.02
N VAL A 177 -8.33 -32.78 23.63
CA VAL A 177 -9.33 -31.71 23.75
C VAL A 177 -10.54 -32.01 22.86
N MET A 178 -10.31 -32.34 21.58
CA MET A 178 -11.35 -32.70 20.62
C MET A 178 -12.24 -33.83 21.13
N LYS A 179 -11.64 -34.91 21.63
CA LYS A 179 -12.40 -36.02 22.22
C LYS A 179 -13.21 -35.58 23.45
N ARG A 180 -12.68 -34.69 24.29
CA ARG A 180 -13.42 -34.20 25.46
C ARG A 180 -14.63 -33.37 25.03
N ILE A 181 -14.50 -32.57 23.98
CA ILE A 181 -15.60 -31.82 23.37
C ILE A 181 -16.66 -32.77 22.82
N LEU A 182 -16.26 -33.74 21.98
CA LEU A 182 -17.15 -34.70 21.33
C LEU A 182 -17.92 -35.59 22.32
N PHE A 183 -17.27 -36.01 23.41
CA PHE A 183 -17.92 -36.83 24.45
C PHE A 183 -18.65 -36.00 25.52
N GLY A 184 -18.79 -34.68 25.33
CA GLY A 184 -19.55 -33.79 26.21
C GLY A 184 -18.95 -33.65 27.62
N ARG A 185 -17.63 -33.84 27.76
CA ARG A 185 -16.91 -33.63 29.02
C ARG A 185 -16.45 -32.18 29.20
N VAL A 186 -16.31 -31.46 28.09
CA VAL A 186 -15.93 -30.04 28.01
C VAL A 186 -16.82 -29.42 26.94
N GLU A 187 -17.33 -28.21 27.15
CA GLU A 187 -18.00 -27.45 26.10
C GLU A 187 -16.94 -26.67 25.31
N ALA A 188 -16.96 -26.82 23.97
CA ALA A 188 -16.08 -26.03 23.11
C ALA A 188 -16.35 -24.53 23.28
N THR A 189 -15.28 -23.74 23.32
CA THR A 189 -15.37 -22.28 23.27
C THR A 189 -15.99 -21.85 21.93
N GLN A 190 -16.40 -20.59 21.87
CA GLN A 190 -16.94 -20.04 20.62
C GLN A 190 -15.86 -20.01 19.52
N GLU A 191 -14.61 -19.71 19.88
CA GLU A 191 -13.44 -19.77 19.01
C GLU A 191 -13.25 -21.19 18.46
N GLN A 192 -13.14 -22.21 19.31
CA GLN A 192 -13.00 -23.61 18.90
C GLN A 192 -14.11 -24.11 17.94
N ARG A 193 -15.28 -23.45 17.94
CA ARG A 193 -16.42 -23.77 17.06
C ARG A 193 -16.49 -22.91 15.79
N GLN A 194 -15.87 -21.75 15.75
CA GLN A 194 -16.12 -20.73 14.71
C GLN A 194 -14.86 -20.27 13.99
N SER A 195 -13.67 -20.42 14.57
CA SER A 195 -12.40 -19.96 13.97
C SER A 195 -11.56 -21.09 13.36
N GLY A 196 -12.17 -22.20 12.94
CA GLY A 196 -11.45 -23.29 12.26
C GLY A 196 -10.56 -24.17 13.16
N HIS A 197 -10.26 -23.74 14.39
CA HIS A 197 -9.40 -24.52 15.32
C HIS A 197 -9.91 -25.94 15.59
N GLY A 198 -11.23 -26.16 15.65
CA GLY A 198 -11.80 -27.49 15.89
C GLY A 198 -12.52 -28.12 14.70
N ASP A 199 -13.04 -27.27 13.81
CA ASP A 199 -13.80 -27.66 12.61
C ASP A 199 -12.85 -27.77 11.42
N VAL A 200 -11.99 -28.79 11.49
CA VAL A 200 -10.91 -28.96 10.52
C VAL A 200 -11.40 -29.33 9.12
N ASN A 201 -12.66 -29.75 8.97
CA ASN A 201 -13.27 -30.05 7.69
C ASN A 201 -14.17 -28.92 7.14
N MET A 202 -14.38 -27.86 7.92
CA MET A 202 -15.16 -26.66 7.63
C MET A 202 -16.62 -26.93 7.25
N ASP A 203 -17.25 -27.94 7.85
CA ASP A 203 -18.66 -28.25 7.61
C ASP A 203 -19.62 -27.49 8.54
N GLY A 204 -19.08 -26.67 9.46
CA GLY A 204 -19.80 -25.89 10.45
C GLY A 204 -20.17 -26.70 11.70
N HIS A 205 -19.69 -27.93 11.83
CA HIS A 205 -20.02 -28.84 12.92
C HIS A 205 -18.78 -29.55 13.47
N LEU A 206 -18.40 -29.16 14.69
CA LEU A 206 -17.37 -29.87 15.44
C LEU A 206 -17.82 -31.30 15.81
N ASP A 207 -17.41 -32.30 15.00
CA ASP A 207 -17.86 -33.69 15.06
C ASP A 207 -16.75 -34.75 14.86
N VAL A 208 -17.13 -36.01 14.61
CA VAL A 208 -16.15 -37.11 14.44
C VAL A 208 -15.40 -37.01 13.11
N GLY A 209 -15.98 -36.38 12.10
CA GLY A 209 -15.36 -36.06 10.82
C GLY A 209 -14.10 -35.23 11.02
N ASP A 210 -14.17 -34.20 11.84
CA ASP A 210 -13.03 -33.38 12.22
C ASP A 210 -11.96 -34.18 12.93
N LEU A 211 -12.33 -34.99 13.92
CA LEU A 211 -11.38 -35.86 14.62
C LEU A 211 -10.65 -36.82 13.66
N VAL A 212 -11.30 -37.22 12.57
CA VAL A 212 -10.69 -38.05 11.53
C VAL A 212 -9.68 -37.25 10.70
N ILE A 213 -9.99 -36.01 10.31
CA ILE A 213 -9.07 -35.14 9.58
C ILE A 213 -7.89 -34.73 10.47
N LEU A 214 -8.15 -34.28 11.69
CA LEU A 214 -7.13 -33.92 12.68
C LEU A 214 -6.13 -35.06 12.89
N ARG A 215 -6.62 -36.30 12.99
CA ARG A 215 -5.77 -37.49 13.10
C ARG A 215 -4.96 -37.76 11.82
N ARG A 216 -5.46 -37.42 10.64
CA ARG A 216 -4.73 -37.58 9.37
C ARG A 216 -3.60 -36.57 9.27
N LEU A 217 -3.88 -35.30 9.60
CA LEU A 217 -2.88 -34.23 9.64
C LEU A 217 -1.72 -34.61 10.58
N LEU A 218 -2.04 -35.06 11.79
CA LEU A 218 -1.03 -35.50 12.78
C LEU A 218 -0.20 -36.71 12.33
N LEU A 219 -0.73 -37.54 11.44
CA LEU A 219 -0.05 -38.73 10.91
C LEU A 219 0.63 -38.48 9.55
N GLY A 220 0.50 -37.28 8.97
CA GLY A 220 1.12 -36.90 7.70
C GLY A 220 0.62 -37.68 6.47
N TYR A 221 -0.69 -37.99 6.41
CA TYR A 221 -1.31 -38.77 5.32
C TYR A 221 -2.40 -38.02 4.55
#